data_AF-A0A3E0N4A9-F1
#
_entry.id   AF-A0A3E0N4A9-F1
#
_cell.length_a   1.000
_cell.length_b   1.000
_cell.length_c   1.000
_cell.angle_alpha   90.00
_cell.angle_beta   90.00
_cell.angle_gamma   90.00
#
_symmetry.space_group_name_H-M   'P 1'
#
loop_
_entity.id
_entity.type
_entity.pdbx_description
1 polymer ?
#
loop_
_entity_poly.entity_id
_entity_poly.type
_entity_poly.pdbx_seq_one_letter_code
_entity_poly.pdbx_strand_id
1 'polypeptide(L)'
;MLMAATMLPAISGCFGSPPAALKPVASPDGTWVVTPSVNRSKADRTTYLCIAFEVTDAAGNPLHQVQSNANDRMKWALGWYDNDTIVLASSDVGTSAWQLTANGSISQLPDSLPAEITAHAQRLTDAKY
;
A
#
# COMPACT_ATOMS: atom_id res chain seq x y z
N MET A 1 -21.40 55.21 -30.12
CA MET A 1 -20.25 54.32 -29.87
C MET A 1 -20.66 53.38 -28.75
N LEU A 2 -21.16 52.19 -29.09
CA LEU A 2 -21.76 51.24 -28.15
C LEU A 2 -20.69 50.21 -27.74
N MET A 3 -20.35 50.16 -26.46
CA MET A 3 -19.48 49.11 -25.91
C MET A 3 -20.31 47.86 -25.62
N ALA A 4 -19.95 46.74 -26.23
CA ALA A 4 -20.43 45.42 -25.83
C ALA A 4 -19.25 44.67 -25.19
N ALA A 5 -19.26 44.56 -23.87
CA ALA A 5 -18.32 43.74 -23.11
C ALA A 5 -18.98 42.38 -22.83
N THR A 6 -18.54 41.36 -23.58
CA THR A 6 -19.02 39.99 -23.45
C THR A 6 -18.32 39.33 -22.25
N MET A 7 -19.03 39.17 -21.14
CA MET A 7 -18.57 38.36 -20.01
C MET A 7 -18.65 36.88 -20.38
N LEU A 8 -17.50 36.19 -20.44
CA LEU A 8 -17.44 34.74 -20.48
C LEU A 8 -17.64 34.18 -19.06
N PRO A 9 -18.50 33.17 -18.85
CA PRO A 9 -18.62 32.49 -17.58
C PRO A 9 -17.39 31.60 -17.35
N ALA A 10 -16.66 31.86 -16.27
CA ALA A 10 -15.60 30.99 -15.79
C ALA A 10 -16.21 29.67 -15.30
N ILE A 11 -15.97 28.59 -16.03
CA ILE A 11 -16.31 27.24 -15.61
C ILE A 11 -15.30 26.88 -14.52
N SER A 12 -15.70 27.03 -13.25
CA SER A 12 -14.97 26.44 -12.12
C SER A 12 -15.03 24.93 -12.24
N GLY A 13 -14.09 24.35 -12.97
CA GLY A 13 -13.84 22.92 -12.93
C GLY A 13 -13.39 22.54 -11.54
N CYS A 14 -14.17 21.70 -10.86
CA CYS A 14 -13.71 20.98 -9.68
C CYS A 14 -12.55 20.09 -10.11
N PHE A 15 -11.31 20.57 -9.94
CA PHE A 15 -10.14 19.71 -9.95
C PHE A 15 -10.30 18.76 -8.76
N GLY A 16 -10.73 17.52 -9.04
CA GLY A 16 -10.80 16.48 -8.03
C GLY A 16 -9.43 16.33 -7.40
N SER A 17 -9.36 16.44 -6.07
CA SER A 17 -8.13 16.25 -5.32
C SER A 17 -7.49 14.92 -5.73
N PRO A 18 -6.17 14.87 -5.95
CA PRO A 18 -5.50 13.60 -6.16
C PRO A 18 -5.83 12.66 -4.99
N PRO A 19 -6.01 11.36 -5.25
CA PRO A 19 -6.26 10.41 -4.18
C PRO A 19 -5.15 10.53 -3.13
N ALA A 20 -5.54 10.53 -1.86
CA ALA A 20 -4.61 10.64 -0.76
C ALA A 20 -3.50 9.58 -0.90
N ALA A 21 -2.24 10.01 -0.82
CA ALA A 21 -1.12 9.09 -0.88
C ALA A 21 -1.21 8.13 0.31
N LEU A 22 -0.99 6.84 0.05
CA LEU A 22 -0.93 5.85 1.11
C LEU A 22 0.30 6.11 1.97
N LYS A 23 0.16 5.95 3.29
CA LYS A 23 1.18 6.34 4.27
C LYS A 23 2.25 5.23 4.40
N PRO A 24 3.55 5.58 4.39
CA PRO A 24 4.62 4.65 4.75
C PRO A 24 4.53 4.19 6.21
N VAL A 25 4.98 2.98 6.49
CA VAL A 25 5.01 2.39 7.84
C VAL A 25 6.44 1.92 8.15
N ALA A 26 7.06 2.48 9.19
CA ALA A 26 8.37 2.04 9.66
C ALA A 26 8.26 0.75 10.48
N SER A 27 9.29 -0.10 10.40
CA SER A 27 9.46 -1.23 11.32
C SER A 27 9.59 -0.70 12.76
N PRO A 28 9.26 -1.49 13.80
CA PRO A 28 9.33 -1.04 15.19
C PRO A 28 10.72 -0.52 15.61
N ASP A 29 11.80 -1.05 15.04
CA ASP A 29 13.17 -0.62 15.28
C ASP A 29 13.64 0.52 14.34
N GLY A 30 12.84 0.88 13.34
CA GLY A 30 13.13 1.92 12.36
C GLY A 30 14.15 1.54 11.29
N THR A 31 14.59 0.28 11.22
CA THR A 31 15.56 -0.19 10.23
C THR A 31 15.00 -0.17 8.82
N TRP A 32 13.70 -0.49 8.68
CA TRP A 32 13.03 -0.64 7.39
C TRP A 32 11.77 0.23 7.32
N VAL A 33 11.39 0.59 6.09
CA VAL A 33 10.11 1.25 5.82
C VAL A 33 9.40 0.51 4.70
N VAL A 34 8.13 0.18 4.93
CA VAL A 34 7.23 -0.36 3.90
C VAL A 34 6.31 0.75 3.41
N THR A 35 6.28 0.97 2.10
CA THR A 35 5.46 1.99 1.45
C THR A 35 4.44 1.31 0.53
N PRO A 36 3.15 1.29 0.92
CA PRO A 36 2.10 0.75 0.06
C PRO A 36 1.83 1.64 -1.15
N SER A 37 1.45 1.01 -2.26
CA SER A 37 1.02 1.65 -3.50
C SER A 37 -0.06 0.80 -4.19
N VAL A 38 -0.71 1.38 -5.21
CA VAL A 38 -1.71 0.66 -6.01
C VAL A 38 -1.18 0.54 -7.43
N ASN A 39 -1.10 -0.68 -7.95
CA ASN A 39 -0.75 -0.89 -9.34
C ASN A 39 -1.87 -0.35 -10.25
N ARG A 40 -1.62 0.77 -10.93
CA ARG A 40 -2.56 1.39 -11.88
C ARG A 40 -2.22 1.09 -13.34
N SER A 41 -1.20 0.28 -13.60
CA SER A 41 -0.88 -0.18 -14.95
C SER A 41 -1.92 -1.17 -15.44
N LYS A 42 -2.40 -0.98 -16.66
CA LYS A 42 -3.32 -1.92 -17.33
C LYS A 42 -2.59 -2.94 -18.22
N ALA A 43 -1.25 -2.94 -18.19
CA ALA A 43 -0.43 -3.84 -19.00
C ALA A 43 -0.68 -5.31 -18.63
N ASP A 44 -0.77 -5.59 -17.33
CA ASP A 44 -1.28 -6.85 -16.80
C ASP A 44 -2.61 -6.59 -16.07
N ARG A 45 -3.68 -7.18 -16.60
CA ARG A 45 -5.03 -6.98 -16.04
C ARG A 45 -5.27 -7.78 -14.77
N THR A 46 -4.46 -8.79 -14.48
CA THR A 46 -4.61 -9.63 -13.29
C THR A 46 -4.14 -8.93 -12.01
N THR A 47 -3.24 -7.95 -12.16
CA THR A 47 -2.66 -7.17 -11.06
C THR A 47 -3.11 -5.70 -11.07
N TYR A 48 -3.98 -5.30 -12.01
CA TYR A 48 -4.54 -3.95 -12.06
C TYR A 48 -5.43 -3.68 -10.83
N LEU A 49 -5.17 -2.55 -10.17
CA LEU A 49 -5.74 -2.14 -8.88
C LEU A 49 -5.41 -3.06 -7.72
N CYS A 50 -4.38 -3.90 -7.84
CA CYS A 50 -3.88 -4.66 -6.71
C CYS A 50 -2.85 -3.84 -5.92
N ILE A 51 -2.78 -4.09 -4.61
CA ILE A 51 -1.80 -3.52 -3.70
C ILE A 51 -0.42 -4.04 -4.05
N ALA A 52 0.51 -3.10 -4.21
CA ALA A 52 1.94 -3.35 -4.23
C ALA A 52 2.58 -2.62 -3.06
N PHE A 53 3.79 -2.99 -2.68
CA PHE A 53 4.55 -2.23 -1.71
C PHE A 53 6.03 -2.24 -2.05
N GLU A 54 6.69 -1.14 -1.69
CA GLU A 54 8.13 -1.02 -1.75
C GLU A 54 8.69 -1.12 -0.33
N VAL A 55 9.81 -1.83 -0.18
CA VAL A 55 10.59 -1.84 1.06
C VAL A 55 11.87 -1.05 0.83
N THR A 56 12.15 -0.13 1.75
CA THR A 56 13.32 0.74 1.74
C THR A 56 14.08 0.60 3.05
N ASP A 57 15.38 0.90 3.02
CA ASP A 57 16.15 1.10 4.25
C ASP A 57 15.80 2.44 4.93
N ALA A 58 16.34 2.67 6.14
CA ALA A 58 16.14 3.92 6.88
C ALA A 58 16.65 5.18 6.16
N ALA A 59 17.51 5.04 5.16
CA ALA A 59 17.98 6.15 4.32
C ALA A 59 17.08 6.39 3.09
N GLY A 60 16.06 5.54 2.88
CA GLY A 60 15.12 5.61 1.78
C GLY A 60 15.61 4.92 0.50
N ASN A 61 16.68 4.11 0.57
CA ASN A 61 17.14 3.35 -0.59
C ASN A 61 16.18 2.18 -0.85
N PRO A 62 15.67 2.00 -2.08
CA PRO A 62 14.78 0.89 -2.40
C PRO A 62 15.53 -0.43 -2.41
N LEU A 63 14.95 -1.43 -1.74
CA LEU A 63 15.48 -2.80 -1.66
C LEU A 63 14.63 -3.75 -2.51
N HIS A 64 13.31 -3.67 -2.34
CA HIS A 64 12.38 -4.60 -2.98
C HIS A 64 11.06 -3.94 -3.31
N GLN A 65 10.44 -4.43 -4.39
CA GLN A 65 9.06 -4.14 -4.74
C GLN A 65 8.28 -5.46 -4.81
N VAL A 66 7.12 -5.52 -4.16
CA VAL A 66 6.29 -6.72 -4.07
C VAL A 66 4.88 -6.42 -4.60
N GLN A 67 4.35 -7.33 -5.42
CA GLN A 67 2.96 -7.32 -5.89
C GLN A 67 2.15 -8.37 -5.12
N SER A 68 1.17 -7.95 -4.32
CA SER A 68 0.50 -8.82 -3.32
C SER A 68 -0.82 -9.47 -3.77
N ASN A 69 -1.28 -9.18 -4.99
CA ASN A 69 -2.58 -9.57 -5.56
C ASN A 69 -3.85 -9.10 -4.80
N ALA A 70 -3.75 -8.55 -3.60
CA ALA A 70 -4.86 -7.98 -2.86
C ALA A 70 -5.49 -6.79 -3.59
N ASN A 71 -6.80 -6.74 -3.78
CA ASN A 71 -7.47 -5.66 -4.50
C ASN A 71 -7.66 -4.41 -3.62
N ASP A 72 -7.25 -3.24 -4.13
CA ASP A 72 -7.37 -1.96 -3.41
C ASP A 72 -8.83 -1.55 -3.13
N ARG A 73 -9.80 -2.16 -3.82
CA ARG A 73 -11.24 -1.95 -3.58
C ARG A 73 -11.80 -2.75 -2.41
N MET A 74 -11.03 -3.67 -1.86
CA MET A 74 -11.43 -4.55 -0.76
C MET A 74 -10.87 -4.03 0.56
N LYS A 75 -11.33 -4.57 1.70
CA LYS A 75 -10.75 -4.21 3.00
C LYS A 75 -9.36 -4.83 3.09
N TRP A 76 -8.35 -3.99 3.14
CA TRP A 76 -6.96 -4.43 3.32
C TRP A 76 -6.19 -3.55 4.30
N ALA A 77 -5.20 -4.13 4.97
CA ALA A 77 -4.23 -3.43 5.80
C ALA A 77 -2.82 -4.01 5.58
N LEU A 78 -1.80 -3.15 5.66
CA LEU A 78 -0.38 -3.51 5.53
C LEU A 78 0.36 -2.92 6.72
N GLY A 79 1.26 -3.69 7.33
CA GLY A 79 2.08 -3.23 8.45
C GLY A 79 3.17 -4.23 8.82
N TRP A 80 3.87 -3.92 9.91
CA TRP A 80 4.92 -4.75 10.48
C TRP A 80 4.38 -5.55 11.66
N TYR A 81 4.62 -6.87 11.66
CA TYR A 81 4.35 -7.72 12.81
C TYR A 81 5.43 -7.56 13.88
N ASP A 82 6.69 -7.57 13.46
CA ASP A 82 7.90 -7.33 14.25
C ASP A 82 8.92 -6.52 13.43
N ASN A 83 10.21 -6.59 13.75
CA ASN A 83 11.25 -5.78 13.11
C ASN A 83 11.50 -6.15 11.64
N ASP A 84 11.23 -7.38 11.24
CA ASP A 84 11.62 -7.92 9.94
C ASP A 84 10.49 -8.64 9.20
N THR A 85 9.30 -8.74 9.80
CA THR A 85 8.13 -9.37 9.19
C THR A 85 7.08 -8.34 8.78
N ILE A 86 6.82 -8.28 7.46
CA ILE A 86 5.71 -7.50 6.88
C ILE A 86 4.47 -8.40 6.80
N VAL A 87 3.31 -7.85 7.12
CA VAL A 87 2.02 -8.54 7.02
C VAL A 87 1.04 -7.71 6.20
N LEU A 88 0.38 -8.35 5.25
CA LEU A 88 -0.76 -7.81 4.51
C LEU A 88 -1.98 -8.67 4.82
N ALA A 89 -3.03 -8.06 5.36
CA ALA A 89 -4.37 -8.65 5.44
C ALA A 89 -5.23 -8.07 4.32
N SER A 90 -6.00 -8.93 3.65
CA SER A 90 -7.03 -8.52 2.70
C SER A 90 -8.25 -9.44 2.77
N SER A 91 -9.44 -8.86 2.63
CA SER A 91 -10.69 -9.61 2.69
C SER A 91 -10.94 -10.49 1.46
N ASP A 92 -10.22 -10.30 0.36
CA ASP A 92 -10.37 -11.07 -0.89
C ASP A 92 -9.36 -12.21 -1.04
N VAL A 93 -8.09 -12.00 -0.64
CA VAL A 93 -7.01 -12.98 -0.79
C VAL A 93 -6.49 -13.55 0.52
N GLY A 94 -6.99 -13.08 1.67
CA GLY A 94 -6.56 -13.53 3.00
C GLY A 94 -5.34 -12.78 3.52
N THR A 95 -4.56 -13.44 4.38
CA THR A 95 -3.35 -12.87 4.98
C THR A 95 -2.11 -13.43 4.30
N SER A 96 -1.17 -12.55 3.97
CA SER A 96 0.17 -12.90 3.49
C SER A 96 1.21 -12.20 4.35
N ALA A 97 2.37 -12.83 4.49
CA ALA A 97 3.49 -12.26 5.23
C ALA A 97 4.80 -12.48 4.49
N TRP A 98 5.73 -11.55 4.69
CA TRP A 98 7.07 -11.59 4.10
C TRP A 98 8.10 -11.32 5.18
N GLN A 99 9.12 -12.17 5.21
CA GLN A 99 10.24 -12.07 6.12
C GLN A 99 11.41 -11.40 5.40
N LEU A 100 11.98 -10.37 6.01
CA LEU A 100 13.25 -9.79 5.64
C LEU A 100 14.39 -10.51 6.38
N THR A 101 15.52 -10.63 5.69
CA THR A 101 16.79 -11.03 6.28
C THR A 101 17.66 -9.80 6.53
N ALA A 102 18.67 -9.92 7.39
CA ALA A 102 19.54 -8.80 7.79
C ALA A 102 20.29 -8.12 6.61
N ASN A 103 20.46 -8.81 5.48
CA ASN A 103 21.07 -8.26 4.27
C ASN A 103 20.06 -7.56 3.34
N GLY A 104 18.80 -7.40 3.77
CA GLY A 104 17.73 -6.76 3.02
C GLY A 104 17.00 -7.66 2.02
N SER A 105 17.37 -8.95 1.88
CA SER A 105 16.59 -9.88 1.05
C SER A 105 15.21 -10.15 1.68
N ILE A 106 14.20 -10.39 0.83
CA ILE A 106 12.83 -10.67 1.26
C ILE A 106 12.34 -12.01 0.71
N SER A 107 11.59 -12.75 1.52
CA SER A 107 10.92 -13.99 1.11
C SER A 107 9.51 -14.06 1.68
N GLN A 108 8.54 -14.52 0.88
CA GLN A 108 7.19 -14.75 1.37
C GLN A 108 7.18 -15.97 2.31
N LEU A 109 6.50 -15.84 3.44
CA LEU A 109 6.23 -16.95 4.36
C LEU A 109 5.18 -17.91 3.77
N PRO A 110 5.13 -19.18 4.19
CA PRO A 110 4.13 -20.14 3.72
C PRO A 110 2.69 -19.68 4.00
N ASP A 111 1.73 -20.16 3.20
CA ASP A 111 0.30 -19.81 3.33
C ASP A 111 -0.29 -20.14 4.72
N SER A 112 0.24 -21.17 5.37
CA SER A 112 -0.12 -21.53 6.74
C SER A 112 0.68 -20.68 7.74
N LEU A 113 0.21 -19.46 7.99
CA LEU A 113 0.84 -18.55 8.95
C LEU A 113 0.55 -18.93 10.41
N PRO A 114 1.48 -18.63 11.33
CA PRO A 114 1.22 -18.70 12.77
C PRO A 114 0.00 -17.87 13.19
N ALA A 115 -0.69 -18.32 14.26
CA ALA A 115 -1.94 -17.72 14.71
C ALA A 115 -1.74 -16.27 15.19
N GLU A 116 -0.59 -15.97 15.78
CA GLU A 116 -0.21 -14.66 16.27
C GLU A 116 -0.03 -13.62 15.15
N ILE A 117 0.52 -14.05 14.00
CA ILE A 117 0.65 -13.21 12.80
C ILE A 117 -0.74 -12.92 12.25
N THR A 118 -1.58 -13.95 12.12
CA THR A 118 -2.97 -13.80 11.65
C THR A 118 -3.78 -12.87 12.56
N ALA A 119 -3.66 -13.02 13.88
CA ALA A 119 -4.32 -12.17 14.85
C ALA A 119 -3.81 -10.72 14.79
N HIS A 120 -2.51 -10.52 14.53
CA HIS A 120 -1.96 -9.18 14.29
C HIS A 120 -2.55 -8.57 13.02
N ALA A 121 -2.60 -9.32 11.92
CA ALA A 121 -3.17 -8.87 10.65
C ALA A 121 -4.64 -8.42 10.80
N GLN A 122 -5.43 -9.15 11.59
CA GLN A 122 -6.80 -8.77 11.91
C GLN A 122 -6.85 -7.44 12.69
N ARG A 123 -6.00 -7.26 13.71
CA ARG A 123 -5.92 -5.99 14.46
C ARG A 123 -5.57 -4.80 13.57
N LEU A 124 -4.66 -4.98 12.60
CA LEU A 124 -4.34 -3.93 11.62
C LEU A 124 -5.57 -3.54 10.78
N THR A 125 -6.38 -4.54 10.38
CA THR A 125 -7.59 -4.31 9.60
C THR A 125 -8.67 -3.61 10.43
N ASP A 126 -8.91 -4.06 11.66
CA ASP A 126 -9.90 -3.47 12.58
C ASP A 126 -9.52 -2.04 13.00
N ALA A 127 -8.23 -1.72 13.08
CA ALA A 127 -7.78 -0.37 13.39
C ALA A 127 -7.95 0.61 12.21
N LYS A 128 -8.02 0.10 10.98
CA LYS A 128 -8.13 0.90 9.74
C LYS A 128 -9.57 1.15 9.31
N TYR A 129 -10.52 0.26 9.63
CA TYR A 129 -11.92 0.30 9.15
C TYR A 129 -12.93 0.13 10.29
#